data_AF-A0A3S0PS33-F1
#
_entry.id   AF-A0A3S0PS33-F1
#
_cell.length_a   1.000
_cell.length_b   1.000
_cell.length_c   1.000
_cell.angle_alpha   90.00
_cell.angle_beta   90.00
_cell.angle_gamma   90.00
#
_symmetry.space_group_name_H-M   'P 1'
#
loop_
_entity.id
_entity.type
_entity.pdbx_description
1 polymer ?
#
loop_
_entity_poly.entity_id
_entity_poly.type
_entity_poly.pdbx_seq_one_letter_code
_entity_poly.pdbx_strand_id
1 'polypeptide(L)'
;MMKIKARNLHRDLGYFYIGLIVSFAISGLMMNHREYWHPEKYTTETKAIQVKVFAENEINEKFAEDLGKQLGIDDKMRRQMVKKGTFKISFEKHDVEIDLKTGKGEIVSFSKTPIISQTMKLHKNTSNFWIYYSDIFAISLIIIALTGTVMIKSGKFSWKNRGWKLAVAGIIFPLLFLFLFG
;
A
#
# COMPACT_ATOMS: atom_id res chain seq x y z
N MET A 1 22.44 31.75 23.60
CA MET A 1 21.78 30.56 22.99
C MET A 1 21.05 29.79 24.07
N MET A 2 19.73 29.61 23.93
CA MET A 2 18.93 28.80 24.86
C MET A 2 19.37 27.32 24.74
N LYS A 3 19.84 26.70 25.83
CA LYS A 3 20.26 25.29 25.83
C LYS A 3 19.06 24.43 25.41
N ILE A 4 19.09 23.85 24.22
CA ILE A 4 18.12 22.85 23.78
C ILE A 4 18.24 21.67 24.73
N LYS A 5 17.27 21.51 25.64
CA LYS A 5 17.15 20.30 26.46
C LYS A 5 16.67 19.19 25.53
N ALA A 6 17.31 18.02 25.54
CA ALA A 6 16.92 16.87 24.72
C ALA A 6 15.41 16.56 24.77
N ARG A 7 14.77 16.81 25.93
CA ARG A 7 13.32 16.73 26.14
C ARG A 7 12.51 17.67 25.22
N ASN A 8 12.95 18.92 25.06
CA ASN A 8 12.28 19.89 24.20
C ASN A 8 12.41 19.48 22.73
N LEU A 9 13.61 19.04 22.32
CA LEU A 9 13.84 18.55 20.97
C LEU A 9 12.98 17.32 20.66
N HIS A 10 12.94 16.32 21.55
CA HIS A 10 12.08 15.15 21.38
C HIS A 10 10.60 15.53 21.27
N ARG A 11 10.14 16.47 22.09
CA ARG A 11 8.75 16.96 22.03
C ARG A 11 8.44 17.61 20.67
N ASP A 12 9.30 18.52 20.22
CA ASP A 12 9.07 19.29 18.99
C ASP A 12 9.15 18.38 17.75
N LEU A 13 10.11 17.47 17.72
CA LEU A 13 10.15 16.40 16.72
C LEU A 13 8.92 15.50 16.84
N GLY A 14 8.51 15.10 18.04
CA GLY A 14 7.31 14.31 18.27
C GLY A 14 6.07 14.92 17.61
N TYR A 15 5.87 16.24 17.76
CA TYR A 15 4.76 16.94 17.09
C TYR A 15 4.83 16.89 15.57
N PHE A 16 6.02 17.05 15.00
CA PHE A 16 6.22 16.91 13.55
C PHE A 16 5.93 15.47 13.08
N TYR A 17 6.45 14.47 13.80
CA TYR A 17 6.30 13.07 13.42
C TYR A 17 4.90 12.52 13.62
N ILE A 18 4.06 13.09 14.50
CA ILE A 18 2.64 12.69 14.62
C ILE A 18 1.93 12.77 13.26
N GLY A 19 2.11 13.87 12.52
CA GLY A 19 1.48 14.03 11.21
C GLY A 19 1.92 12.95 10.22
N LEU A 20 3.22 12.63 10.20
CA LEU A 20 3.78 11.60 9.33
C LEU A 20 3.31 10.19 9.73
N ILE A 21 3.37 9.86 11.02
CA ILE A 21 2.98 8.55 11.56
C ILE A 21 1.51 8.27 11.26
N VAL A 22 0.61 9.21 11.59
CA VAL A 22 -0.84 9.04 11.36
C VAL A 22 -1.13 8.90 9.88
N SER A 23 -0.52 9.71 9.03
CA SER A 23 -0.71 9.64 7.57
C SER A 23 -0.27 8.28 7.01
N PHE A 24 0.90 7.78 7.42
CA PHE A 24 1.40 6.48 6.99
C PHE A 24 0.56 5.33 7.55
N ALA A 25 0.12 5.40 8.80
CA ALA A 25 -0.74 4.38 9.42
C ALA A 25 -2.08 4.26 8.69
N ILE A 26 -2.73 5.38 8.37
CA ILE A 26 -3.97 5.39 7.57
C ILE A 26 -3.73 4.75 6.19
N SER A 27 -2.63 5.09 5.53
CA SER A 27 -2.32 4.50 4.22
C SER A 27 -2.05 2.99 4.27
N GLY A 28 -1.41 2.50 5.34
CA GLY A 28 -1.23 1.07 5.57
C GLY A 28 -2.55 0.36 5.83
N LEU A 29 -3.46 0.98 6.60
CA LEU A 29 -4.81 0.44 6.81
C LEU A 29 -5.57 0.28 5.49
N MET A 30 -5.49 1.28 4.60
CA MET A 30 -6.10 1.19 3.27
C MET A 30 -5.45 0.10 2.41
N MET A 31 -4.12 -0.05 2.51
CA MET A 31 -3.36 -1.08 1.77
C MET A 31 -3.73 -2.51 2.21
N ASN A 32 -4.01 -2.72 3.50
CA ASN A 32 -4.45 -4.02 4.02
C ASN A 32 -5.81 -4.44 3.46
N HIS A 33 -6.68 -3.47 3.17
CA HIS A 33 -8.03 -3.73 2.67
C HIS A 33 -8.14 -3.71 1.13
N ARG A 34 -7.02 -3.62 0.41
CA ARG A 34 -7.00 -3.43 -1.05
C ARG A 34 -7.78 -4.47 -1.85
N GLU A 35 -7.92 -5.69 -1.34
CA GLU A 35 -8.61 -6.80 -1.99
C GLU A 35 -10.09 -6.90 -1.60
N TYR A 36 -10.53 -6.24 -0.53
CA TYR A 36 -11.90 -6.40 0.01
C TYR A 36 -12.86 -5.35 -0.54
N TRP A 37 -12.42 -4.09 -0.59
CA TRP A 37 -13.25 -2.95 -1.01
C TRP A 37 -12.54 -1.97 -1.96
N HIS A 38 -11.32 -2.33 -2.42
CA HIS A 38 -10.54 -1.58 -3.40
C HIS A 38 -10.44 -0.06 -3.14
N PRO A 39 -9.92 0.41 -1.99
CA PRO A 39 -10.03 1.81 -1.59
C PRO A 39 -9.30 2.78 -2.54
N GLU A 40 -8.36 2.28 -3.35
CA GLU A 40 -7.65 3.07 -4.35
C GLU A 40 -8.51 3.48 -5.56
N LYS A 41 -9.65 2.83 -5.80
CA LYS A 41 -10.51 3.12 -6.97
C LYS A 41 -11.97 2.71 -6.77
N TYR A 42 -12.87 3.34 -7.50
CA TYR A 42 -14.28 2.96 -7.56
C TYR A 42 -14.72 2.72 -9.00
N THR A 43 -15.58 1.71 -9.18
CA THR A 43 -16.16 1.38 -10.49
C THR A 43 -17.15 2.46 -10.90
N THR A 44 -17.02 2.95 -12.14
CA THR A 44 -17.92 3.92 -12.74
C THR A 44 -18.86 3.28 -13.75
N GLU A 45 -18.40 2.25 -14.47
CA GLU A 45 -19.17 1.56 -15.48
C GLU A 45 -18.69 0.11 -15.62
N THR A 46 -19.60 -0.79 -15.98
CA THR A 46 -19.28 -2.18 -16.35
C THR A 46 -20.01 -2.53 -17.63
N LYS A 47 -19.24 -2.93 -18.65
CA LYS A 47 -19.75 -3.27 -19.98
C LYS A 47 -19.39 -4.71 -20.31
N ALA A 48 -20.40 -5.54 -20.53
CA ALA A 48 -20.19 -6.90 -21.01
C ALA A 48 -19.65 -6.89 -22.45
N ILE A 49 -18.70 -7.78 -22.72
CA ILE A 49 -18.09 -7.96 -24.04
C ILE A 49 -18.05 -9.43 -24.43
N GLN A 50 -18.01 -9.67 -25.74
CA GLN A 50 -17.77 -10.98 -26.33
C GLN A 50 -16.65 -10.83 -27.34
N VAL A 51 -15.55 -11.53 -27.11
CA VAL A 51 -14.41 -11.58 -28.01
C VAL A 51 -14.32 -12.97 -28.63
N LYS A 52 -13.57 -13.10 -29.73
CA LYS A 52 -13.24 -14.41 -30.29
C LYS A 52 -12.36 -15.15 -29.27
N VAL A 53 -12.57 -16.45 -29.13
CA VAL A 53 -11.71 -17.30 -28.31
C VAL A 53 -10.32 -17.33 -28.93
N PHE A 54 -9.29 -17.18 -28.11
CA PHE A 54 -7.88 -17.22 -28.49
C PHE A 54 -7.13 -18.15 -27.54
N ALA A 55 -6.03 -18.71 -28.01
CA ALA A 55 -5.24 -19.63 -27.22
C ALA A 55 -4.27 -18.87 -26.29
N GLU A 56 -3.98 -19.43 -25.12
CA GLU A 56 -3.14 -18.77 -24.12
C GLU A 56 -1.72 -18.47 -24.62
N ASN A 57 -1.20 -19.28 -25.55
CA ASN A 57 0.09 -19.09 -26.19
C ASN A 57 0.13 -17.89 -27.16
N GLU A 58 -1.01 -17.38 -27.60
CA GLU A 58 -1.12 -16.19 -28.47
C GLU A 58 -1.06 -14.88 -27.66
N ILE A 59 -1.24 -14.98 -26.33
CA ILE A 59 -1.28 -13.83 -25.43
C ILE A 59 0.15 -13.30 -25.22
N ASN A 60 0.42 -12.17 -25.86
CA ASN A 60 1.62 -11.37 -25.65
C ASN A 60 1.24 -9.90 -25.47
N GLU A 61 2.22 -9.06 -25.12
CA GLU A 61 2.00 -7.64 -24.84
C GLU A 61 1.33 -6.91 -26.01
N LYS A 62 1.77 -7.19 -27.24
CA LYS A 62 1.21 -6.60 -28.45
C LYS A 62 -0.25 -7.03 -28.66
N PHE A 63 -0.56 -8.31 -28.44
CA PHE A 63 -1.92 -8.81 -28.52
C PHE A 63 -2.85 -8.09 -27.54
N ALA A 64 -2.40 -7.89 -26.29
CA ALA A 64 -3.19 -7.19 -25.28
C ALA A 64 -3.44 -5.72 -25.63
N GLU A 65 -2.43 -5.02 -26.16
CA GLU A 65 -2.58 -3.64 -26.64
C GLU A 65 -3.55 -3.56 -27.82
N ASP A 66 -3.41 -4.45 -28.80
CA ASP A 66 -4.27 -4.49 -29.98
C ASP A 66 -5.72 -4.83 -29.60
N LEU A 67 -5.92 -5.77 -28.68
CA LEU A 67 -7.24 -6.11 -28.15
C LEU A 67 -7.86 -4.93 -27.40
N GLY A 68 -7.08 -4.21 -26.58
CA GLY A 68 -7.52 -2.98 -25.91
C GLY A 68 -8.04 -1.94 -26.90
N LYS A 69 -7.28 -1.69 -27.97
CA LYS A 69 -7.69 -0.77 -29.04
C LYS A 69 -8.95 -1.22 -29.77
N GLN A 70 -9.08 -2.51 -30.08
CA GLN A 70 -10.29 -3.08 -30.70
C GLN A 70 -11.53 -2.90 -29.82
N LEU A 71 -11.36 -2.97 -28.50
CA LEU A 71 -12.42 -2.74 -27.52
C LEU A 71 -12.73 -1.25 -27.29
N GLY A 72 -12.04 -0.34 -27.98
CA GLY A 72 -12.24 1.10 -27.87
C GLY A 72 -11.58 1.74 -26.64
N ILE A 73 -10.59 1.06 -26.04
CA ILE A 73 -9.86 1.56 -24.87
C ILE A 73 -8.63 2.32 -25.35
N ASP A 74 -8.71 3.65 -25.35
CA ASP A 74 -7.58 4.56 -25.63
C ASP A 74 -6.88 4.95 -24.31
N ASP A 75 -6.36 3.94 -23.61
CA ASP A 75 -5.73 4.09 -22.31
C ASP A 75 -4.40 3.35 -22.28
N LYS A 76 -3.47 3.79 -21.43
CA LYS A 76 -2.15 3.17 -21.32
C LYS A 76 -2.27 1.84 -20.58
N MET A 77 -1.89 0.76 -21.25
CA MET A 77 -1.78 -0.55 -20.63
C MET A 77 -0.72 -0.53 -19.52
N ARG A 78 -1.07 -1.11 -18.38
CA ARG A 78 -0.23 -1.18 -17.18
C ARG A 78 0.39 -2.55 -16.99
N ARG A 79 -0.44 -3.59 -17.12
CA ARG A 79 -0.05 -4.99 -17.01
C ARG A 79 -1.10 -5.88 -17.65
N GLN A 80 -0.69 -7.09 -17.95
CA GLN A 80 -1.56 -8.19 -18.31
C GLN A 80 -1.22 -9.42 -17.48
N MET A 81 -2.19 -10.29 -17.26
CA MET A 81 -2.00 -11.55 -16.55
C MET A 81 -3.04 -12.56 -16.99
N VAL A 82 -2.63 -13.82 -17.15
CA VAL A 82 -3.53 -14.96 -17.25
C VAL A 82 -3.53 -15.68 -15.91
N LYS A 83 -4.73 -15.93 -15.35
CA LYS A 83 -4.87 -16.66 -14.08
C LYS A 83 -6.13 -17.50 -14.10
N LYS A 84 -5.99 -18.81 -13.84
CA LYS A 84 -7.11 -19.77 -13.73
C LYS A 84 -8.04 -19.80 -14.97
N GLY A 85 -7.50 -19.63 -16.17
CA GLY A 85 -8.29 -19.62 -17.41
C GLY A 85 -8.98 -18.29 -17.72
N THR A 86 -8.67 -17.24 -16.95
CA THR A 86 -9.14 -15.88 -17.18
C THR A 86 -7.97 -14.98 -17.58
N PHE A 87 -8.15 -14.25 -18.67
CA PHE A 87 -7.21 -13.23 -19.11
C PHE A 87 -7.63 -11.86 -18.59
N LYS A 88 -6.73 -11.19 -17.87
CA LYS A 88 -6.94 -9.86 -17.30
C LYS A 88 -5.95 -8.88 -17.90
N ILE A 89 -6.46 -7.75 -18.39
CA ILE A 89 -5.67 -6.61 -18.84
C ILE A 89 -6.01 -5.41 -17.96
N SER A 90 -5.01 -4.79 -17.34
CA SER A 90 -5.18 -3.58 -16.56
C SER A 90 -4.64 -2.38 -17.32
N PHE A 91 -5.47 -1.35 -17.48
CA PHE A 91 -5.15 -0.03 -18.01
C PHE A 91 -5.14 1.01 -16.87
N GLU A 92 -4.95 2.31 -17.15
CA GLU A 92 -4.93 3.33 -16.08
C GLU A 92 -6.29 3.63 -15.47
N LYS A 93 -7.37 3.42 -16.23
CA LYS A 93 -8.77 3.72 -15.94
C LYS A 93 -9.72 2.58 -16.30
N HIS A 94 -9.24 1.52 -16.94
CA HIS A 94 -10.04 0.37 -17.34
C HIS A 94 -9.39 -0.93 -16.89
N ASP A 95 -10.17 -1.91 -16.47
CA ASP A 95 -9.76 -3.30 -16.37
C ASP A 95 -10.61 -4.12 -17.33
N VAL A 96 -9.99 -5.06 -18.03
CA VAL A 96 -10.66 -6.00 -18.92
C VAL A 96 -10.44 -7.40 -18.38
N GLU A 97 -11.53 -8.16 -18.24
CA GLU A 97 -11.50 -9.54 -17.77
C GLU A 97 -12.24 -10.42 -18.78
N ILE A 98 -11.57 -11.44 -19.31
CA ILE A 98 -12.10 -12.31 -20.37
C ILE A 98 -11.88 -13.77 -19.97
N ASP A 99 -12.94 -14.58 -20.02
CA ASP A 99 -12.88 -16.02 -19.91
C ASP A 99 -12.34 -16.62 -21.23
N LEU A 100 -11.22 -17.34 -21.15
CA LEU A 100 -10.52 -17.88 -22.32
C LEU A 100 -11.28 -19.01 -23.01
N LYS A 101 -12.21 -19.68 -22.33
CA LYS A 101 -12.96 -20.82 -22.93
C LYS A 101 -14.14 -20.34 -23.75
N THR A 102 -14.80 -19.28 -23.28
CA THR A 102 -16.07 -18.79 -23.84
C THR A 102 -15.92 -17.49 -24.62
N GLY A 103 -14.82 -16.76 -24.43
CA GLY A 103 -14.62 -15.42 -24.98
C GLY A 103 -15.53 -14.36 -24.36
N LYS A 104 -16.31 -14.70 -23.33
CA LYS A 104 -17.13 -13.74 -22.58
C LYS A 104 -16.25 -12.96 -21.63
N GLY A 105 -16.53 -11.68 -21.48
CA GLY A 105 -15.79 -10.84 -20.57
C GLY A 105 -16.52 -9.57 -20.19
N GLU A 106 -15.83 -8.73 -19.45
CA GLU A 106 -16.29 -7.41 -19.05
C GLU A 106 -15.17 -6.39 -19.13
N ILE A 107 -15.55 -5.17 -19.47
CA ILE A 107 -14.74 -3.97 -19.33
C ILE A 107 -15.28 -3.21 -18.12
N VAL A 108 -14.42 -3.02 -17.12
CA VAL A 108 -14.72 -2.25 -15.92
C VAL A 108 -14.00 -0.92 -16.04
N SER A 109 -14.77 0.16 -16.22
CA SER A 109 -14.26 1.52 -16.14
C SER A 109 -14.23 1.94 -14.68
N PHE A 110 -13.13 2.54 -14.23
CA PHE A 110 -12.96 2.98 -12.85
C PHE A 110 -12.30 4.35 -12.77
N SER A 111 -12.56 5.02 -11.65
CA SER A 111 -11.89 6.26 -11.27
C SER A 111 -11.10 6.06 -9.99
N LYS A 112 -9.93 6.68 -9.92
CA LYS A 112 -9.09 6.63 -8.72
C LYS A 112 -9.70 7.47 -7.63
N THR A 113 -9.76 6.94 -6.42
CA THR A 113 -10.24 7.68 -5.26
C THR A 113 -9.26 8.82 -4.97
N PRO A 114 -9.70 10.10 -5.04
CA PRO A 114 -8.82 11.24 -4.76
C PRO A 114 -8.18 11.11 -3.39
N ILE A 115 -6.92 11.55 -3.26
CA ILE A 115 -6.11 11.47 -2.03
C ILE A 115 -5.74 10.02 -1.65
N ILE A 116 -6.71 9.12 -1.44
CA ILE A 116 -6.47 7.73 -0.99
C ILE A 116 -5.56 6.98 -1.97
N SER A 117 -5.86 7.05 -3.27
CA SER A 117 -5.04 6.39 -4.30
C SER A 117 -3.60 6.91 -4.34
N GLN A 118 -3.40 8.20 -4.05
CA GLN A 118 -2.09 8.83 -4.02
C GLN A 118 -1.32 8.42 -2.78
N THR A 119 -1.95 8.43 -1.60
CA THR A 119 -1.30 8.01 -0.36
C THR A 119 -0.94 6.52 -0.38
N MET A 120 -1.81 5.67 -0.93
CA MET A 120 -1.46 4.26 -1.16
C MET A 120 -0.32 4.09 -2.16
N LYS A 121 -0.27 4.91 -3.22
CA LYS A 121 0.86 4.93 -4.17
C LYS A 121 2.18 5.29 -3.47
N LEU A 122 2.17 6.30 -2.59
CA LEU A 122 3.35 6.67 -1.80
C LEU A 122 3.79 5.53 -0.87
N HIS A 123 2.85 4.81 -0.26
CA HIS A 123 3.17 3.69 0.64
C HIS A 123 3.90 2.52 -0.06
N LYS A 124 3.66 2.31 -1.37
CA LYS A 124 4.27 1.25 -2.18
C LYS A 124 5.38 1.73 -3.12
N ASN A 125 5.79 2.99 -3.03
CA ASN A 125 6.72 3.56 -4.00
C ASN A 125 8.16 3.06 -3.74
N THR A 126 8.81 2.59 -4.81
CA THR A 126 10.16 2.02 -4.77
C THR A 126 11.17 2.85 -5.58
N SER A 127 10.88 4.12 -5.86
CA SER A 127 11.86 5.00 -6.49
C SER A 127 13.04 5.30 -5.56
N ASN A 128 14.25 5.43 -6.09
CA ASN A 128 15.47 5.65 -5.29
C ASN A 128 15.32 6.81 -4.29
N PHE A 129 14.79 7.96 -4.75
CA PHE A 129 14.56 9.11 -3.88
C PHE A 129 13.57 8.80 -2.74
N TRP A 130 12.52 8.03 -3.03
CA TRP A 130 11.53 7.67 -2.03
C TRP A 130 12.07 6.64 -1.02
N ILE A 131 12.96 5.75 -1.45
CA ILE A 131 13.66 4.82 -0.55
C ILE A 131 14.49 5.63 0.45
N TYR A 132 15.31 6.59 0.00
CA TYR A 132 16.07 7.44 0.92
C TYR A 132 15.18 8.21 1.90
N TYR A 133 14.07 8.76 1.42
CA TYR A 133 13.08 9.41 2.30
C TYR A 133 12.52 8.44 3.35
N SER A 134 12.17 7.22 2.92
CA SER A 134 11.60 6.18 3.79
C SER A 134 12.60 5.69 4.83
N ASP A 135 13.88 5.55 4.46
CA ASP A 135 14.96 5.15 5.38
C ASP A 135 15.18 6.22 6.46
N ILE A 136 15.25 7.50 6.07
CA ILE A 136 15.37 8.62 7.02
C ILE A 136 14.16 8.64 7.96
N PHE A 137 12.95 8.45 7.42
CA PHE A 137 11.73 8.40 8.21
C PHE A 137 11.77 7.24 9.21
N ALA A 138 12.15 6.03 8.78
CA ALA A 138 12.24 4.84 9.63
C ALA A 138 13.30 5.01 10.75
N ILE A 139 14.50 5.48 10.41
CA ILE A 139 15.56 5.77 11.39
C ILE A 139 15.08 6.80 12.41
N SER A 140 14.36 7.82 11.96
CA SER A 140 13.83 8.85 12.84
C SER A 140 12.74 8.33 13.78
N LEU A 141 11.88 7.41 13.32
CA LEU A 141 10.92 6.73 14.17
C LEU A 141 11.61 5.89 15.25
N ILE A 142 12.70 5.20 14.91
CA ILE A 142 13.52 4.46 15.88
C ILE A 142 14.10 5.42 16.92
N ILE A 143 14.70 6.53 16.48
CA ILE A 143 15.29 7.54 17.38
C ILE A 143 14.21 8.11 18.31
N ILE A 144 13.04 8.47 17.80
CA ILE A 144 11.94 9.01 18.62
C ILE A 144 11.43 7.95 19.61
N ALA A 145 11.23 6.71 19.18
CA ALA A 145 10.81 5.63 20.07
C ALA A 145 11.80 5.42 21.21
N LEU A 146 13.11 5.33 20.90
CA LEU A 146 14.17 5.13 21.88
C LEU A 146 14.33 6.33 22.83
N THR A 147 14.34 7.55 22.30
CA THR A 147 14.44 8.77 23.12
C THR A 147 13.20 8.98 24.00
N GLY A 148 12.04 8.48 23.58
CA GLY A 148 10.82 8.46 24.40
C GLY A 148 10.98 7.62 25.68
N THR A 149 11.76 6.53 25.64
CA THR A 149 11.96 5.64 26.80
C THR A 149 12.64 6.33 27.99
N VAL A 150 13.46 7.35 27.73
CA VAL A 150 14.24 8.07 28.76
C VAL A 150 13.55 9.33 29.27
N MET A 151 12.36 9.66 28.77
CA MET A 151 11.60 10.85 29.17
C MET A 151 11.07 10.74 30.61
N ILE A 152 10.71 9.53 31.05
CA ILE A 152 10.27 9.22 32.41
C ILE A 152 11.45 8.63 33.20
N LYS A 153 12.11 9.50 33.97
CA LYS A 153 13.38 9.15 34.64
C LYS A 153 13.21 8.22 35.85
N SER A 154 12.08 8.26 36.56
CA SER A 154 11.89 7.53 37.81
C SER A 154 10.42 7.19 38.08
N GLY A 155 10.17 6.36 39.11
CA GLY A 155 8.84 5.95 39.53
C GLY A 155 8.33 4.67 38.83
N LYS A 156 7.11 4.26 39.19
CA LYS A 156 6.48 3.00 38.73
C LYS A 156 6.24 2.92 37.22
N PHE A 157 6.19 4.06 36.53
CA PHE A 157 6.01 4.15 35.08
C PHE A 157 7.32 4.35 34.30
N SER A 158 8.47 4.32 34.97
CA SER A 158 9.77 4.42 34.31
C SER A 158 10.08 3.18 33.44
N TRP A 159 11.04 3.34 32.54
CA TRP A 159 11.54 2.25 31.69
C TRP A 159 11.93 1.01 32.50
N LYS A 160 12.73 1.19 33.57
CA LYS A 160 13.27 0.10 34.41
C LYS A 160 12.19 -0.76 35.07
N ASN A 161 11.05 -0.17 35.44
CA ASN A 161 10.01 -0.86 36.19
C ASN A 161 8.93 -1.49 35.29
N ARG A 162 8.40 -0.70 34.33
CA ARG A 162 7.24 -1.06 33.51
C ARG A 162 7.52 -1.00 32.02
N GLY A 163 8.29 -0.02 31.56
CA GLY A 163 8.44 0.27 30.12
C GLY A 163 9.01 -0.89 29.32
N TRP A 164 10.10 -1.53 29.79
CA TRP A 164 10.71 -2.65 29.06
C TRP A 164 9.77 -3.85 28.92
N LYS A 165 8.92 -4.11 29.92
CA LYS A 165 7.93 -5.20 29.89
C LYS A 165 6.91 -4.98 28.75
N LEU A 166 6.44 -3.74 28.61
CA LEU A 166 5.51 -3.36 27.53
C LEU A 166 6.19 -3.40 26.16
N ALA A 167 7.46 -2.98 26.06
CA ALA A 167 8.22 -3.07 24.82
C ALA A 167 8.42 -4.53 24.38
N VAL A 168 8.78 -5.41 25.31
CA VAL A 168 8.90 -6.86 25.06
C VAL A 168 7.54 -7.45 24.64
N ALA A 169 6.45 -7.10 25.32
CA ALA A 169 5.12 -7.52 24.89
C ALA A 169 4.78 -7.07 23.46
N GLY A 170 5.18 -5.86 23.09
CA GLY A 170 5.02 -5.32 21.72
C GLY A 170 5.81 -6.08 20.66
N ILE A 171 6.96 -6.66 21.00
CA ILE A 171 7.75 -7.53 20.11
C ILE A 171 7.12 -8.93 20.04
N ILE A 172 6.69 -9.47 21.18
CA ILE A 172 6.09 -10.80 21.27
C ILE A 172 4.79 -10.87 20.48
N PHE A 173 3.96 -9.82 20.50
CA PHE A 173 2.66 -9.81 19.83
C PHE A 173 2.72 -10.21 18.35
N PRO A 174 3.47 -9.52 17.46
CA PRO A 174 3.57 -9.94 16.06
C PRO A 174 4.24 -11.30 15.87
N LEU A 175 5.20 -11.67 16.73
CA LEU A 175 5.85 -12.98 16.67
C LEU A 175 4.87 -14.12 16.97
N LEU A 176 3.94 -13.92 17.91
CA LEU A 176 2.90 -14.92 18.20
C LEU A 176 2.03 -15.18 16.97
N PHE A 177 1.59 -14.14 16.26
CA PHE A 177 0.82 -14.32 15.02
C PHE A 177 1.64 -15.03 13.95
N LEU A 178 2.94 -14.70 13.83
CA LEU A 178 3.83 -15.37 12.90
C LEU A 178 3.97 -16.87 13.21
N PHE A 179 4.16 -17.26 14.46
CA PHE A 179 4.34 -18.68 14.80
C PHE A 179 3.04 -19.50 14.82
N LEU A 180 1.88 -18.85 15.02
CA LEU A 180 0.58 -19.52 15.04
C LEU A 180 -0.08 -19.61 13.67
N PHE A 181 0.16 -18.65 12.78
CA PHE A 181 -0.54 -18.51 11.50
C PHE A 181 0.36 -18.31 10.28
N GLY A 182 1.67 -18.09 10.47
CA GLY A 182 2.66 -17.97 9.39
C GLY A 182 3.23 -19.33 9.00
#